data_AF-A0AAD4UG56-F1
#
_entry.id   AF-A0AAD4UG56-F1
#
_cell.length_a   1.000
_cell.length_b   1.000
_cell.length_c   1.000
_cell.angle_alpha   90.00
_cell.angle_beta   90.00
_cell.angle_gamma   90.00
#
_symmetry.space_group_name_H-M   'P 1'
#
loop_
_entity.id
_entity.type
_entity.pdbx_description
1 polymer ?
#
loop_
_entity_poly.entity_id
_entity_poly.type
_entity_poly.pdbx_seq_one_letter_code
_entity_poly.pdbx_strand_id
1 'polypeptide(L)'
;MTAKQTEPVTIISLRELNLATPEPRPRESKTFTVEEAVETIGFGRFHIALFLIMGSTGVAEAMEIMLIAVVSPVIRCEWQLENWQVALVTTGDNLELLIFHTLARAQKRHKSEKMVFFGYMVFSILFGLLADRYGRWKILFISFLWGAYFSLLTSFSPSYIWFVFLRTMVGCGVSGHSQGLIIKTEFLPTKYRGYMLPLSQVFWLAGSLLIIGLASVVVPTIGWRWLIRIASIPGIILIMAFKFIPESARFNVSTGNTQAALATLERIAKMNRSVMPEGKLVEPILEKRGRFADLLDAKYLRTTLQIWVIWLGISFAYYGVILASAELLERDLVCGSRSESEVAVTVGVLEESQSPCYCRMFAPSDYRTMIISTIGEIALNPLNILGINFLGRRLSLSITMGCTALFFLLLNICTSSAGLIGFLFMLRALVAANFNTIYIYTAEVYPTTMRALGLGTSGSLCRIGAMVAPFISQVQPSSR
;
A
#
# COMPACT_ATOMS: atom_id res chain seq x y z
N MET A 1 -43.62 69.63 -25.33
CA MET A 1 -43.35 70.06 -23.94
C MET A 1 -44.62 69.86 -23.14
N THR A 2 -44.70 68.80 -22.34
CA THR A 2 -45.74 68.63 -21.32
C THR A 2 -45.10 67.93 -20.13
N ALA A 3 -45.06 68.66 -19.02
CA ALA A 3 -44.34 68.34 -17.80
C ALA A 3 -45.02 67.20 -17.02
N LYS A 4 -44.22 66.27 -16.49
CA LYS A 4 -44.67 65.20 -15.60
C LYS A 4 -44.73 65.76 -14.17
N GLN A 5 -45.92 65.88 -13.60
CA GLN A 5 -46.14 66.26 -12.20
C GLN A 5 -45.55 65.21 -11.26
N THR A 6 -44.62 65.62 -10.40
CA THR A 6 -44.17 64.86 -9.23
C THR A 6 -45.06 65.20 -8.04
N GLU A 7 -45.81 64.22 -7.53
CA GLU A 7 -46.54 64.33 -6.27
C GLU A 7 -45.58 64.32 -5.06
N PRO A 8 -45.86 65.09 -3.99
CA PRO A 8 -45.03 65.09 -2.80
C PRO A 8 -45.33 63.84 -1.93
N VAL A 9 -44.34 62.94 -1.82
CA VAL A 9 -44.36 61.86 -0.82
C VAL A 9 -44.41 62.47 0.57
N THR A 10 -45.53 62.31 1.26
CA THR A 10 -45.75 62.88 2.59
C THR A 10 -44.92 62.13 3.63
N ILE A 11 -44.29 62.86 4.56
CA ILE A 11 -43.41 62.35 5.64
C ILE A 11 -44.08 61.22 6.47
N ILE A 12 -45.41 61.15 6.48
CA ILE A 12 -46.20 60.14 7.19
C ILE A 12 -46.02 58.74 6.56
N SER A 13 -45.91 58.63 5.24
CA SER A 13 -45.72 57.34 4.54
C SER A 13 -44.34 56.71 4.81
N LEU A 14 -43.30 57.54 4.95
CA LEU A 14 -41.95 57.09 5.31
C LEU A 14 -41.84 56.62 6.78
N ARG A 15 -42.75 57.06 7.65
CA ARG A 15 -42.77 56.64 9.06
C ARG A 15 -43.40 55.26 9.21
N GLU A 16 -44.42 54.92 8.42
CA GLU A 16 -45.01 53.57 8.41
C GLU A 16 -44.07 52.52 7.78
N LEU A 17 -43.29 52.89 6.76
CA LEU A 17 -42.23 52.03 6.20
C LEU A 17 -41.06 51.76 7.17
N ASN A 18 -40.82 52.65 8.14
CA ASN A 18 -39.79 52.48 9.17
C ASN A 18 -40.31 51.85 10.49
N LEU A 19 -41.62 51.60 10.60
CA LEU A 19 -42.26 50.98 11.77
C LEU A 19 -42.61 49.50 11.56
N ALA A 20 -42.28 48.92 10.41
CA ALA A 20 -42.18 47.47 10.29
C ALA A 20 -41.02 47.00 11.16
N THR A 21 -41.34 46.61 12.39
CA THR A 21 -40.48 45.73 13.19
C THR A 21 -39.96 44.64 12.27
N PRO A 22 -38.64 44.42 12.15
CA PRO A 22 -38.15 43.34 11.32
C PRO A 22 -38.81 42.07 11.84
N GLU A 23 -39.58 41.39 10.98
CA GLU A 23 -39.97 40.02 11.27
C GLU A 23 -38.71 39.30 11.73
N PRO A 24 -38.75 38.55 12.84
CA PRO A 24 -37.60 37.77 13.24
C PRO A 24 -37.28 36.87 12.07
N ARG A 25 -36.17 37.15 11.37
CA ARG A 25 -35.60 36.27 10.35
C ARG A 25 -35.70 34.86 10.92
N PRO A 26 -36.36 33.91 10.24
CA PRO A 26 -36.49 32.56 10.77
C PRO A 26 -35.09 32.14 11.20
N ARG A 27 -34.92 31.81 12.49
CA ARG A 27 -33.61 31.42 13.05
C ARG A 27 -33.02 30.43 12.06
N GLU A 28 -31.99 30.83 11.32
CA GLU A 28 -31.34 29.93 10.36
C GLU A 28 -30.98 28.68 11.16
N SER A 29 -31.60 27.56 10.78
CA SER A 29 -31.33 26.31 11.46
C SER A 29 -29.84 26.06 11.32
N LYS A 30 -29.08 26.08 12.42
CA LYS A 30 -27.65 25.80 12.37
C LYS A 30 -27.45 24.50 11.59
N THR A 31 -26.53 24.51 10.63
CA THR A 31 -26.15 23.33 9.85
C THR A 31 -24.68 23.06 10.05
N PHE A 32 -24.28 21.79 10.01
CA PHE A 32 -22.87 21.41 10.07
C PHE A 32 -22.57 20.32 9.03
N THR A 33 -21.31 20.26 8.62
CA THR A 33 -20.80 19.23 7.68
C THR A 33 -20.18 18.04 8.41
N VAL A 34 -19.94 16.93 7.70
CA VAL A 34 -19.23 15.79 8.30
C VAL A 34 -17.82 16.19 8.75
N GLU A 35 -17.16 17.09 8.02
CA GLU A 35 -15.83 17.58 8.36
C GLU A 35 -15.83 18.38 9.68
N GLU A 36 -16.73 19.34 9.83
CA GLU A 36 -16.89 20.09 11.09
C GLU A 36 -17.22 19.18 12.27
N ALA A 37 -18.04 18.14 12.06
CA ALA A 37 -18.34 17.18 13.12
C ALA A 37 -17.08 16.40 13.56
N VAL A 38 -16.28 15.91 12.61
CA VAL A 38 -15.04 15.19 12.92
C VAL A 38 -14.02 16.11 13.61
N GLU A 39 -13.93 17.38 13.20
CA GLU A 39 -13.04 18.36 13.82
C GLU A 39 -13.50 18.77 15.24
N THR A 40 -14.80 18.95 15.44
CA THR A 40 -15.38 19.30 16.75
C THR A 40 -15.28 18.14 17.74
N ILE A 41 -15.56 16.91 17.30
CA ILE A 41 -15.43 15.71 18.14
C ILE A 41 -13.98 15.51 18.58
N GLY A 42 -13.03 15.81 17.70
CA GLY A 42 -11.59 15.75 17.99
C GLY A 42 -11.03 14.33 18.12
N PHE A 43 -9.74 14.24 18.42
CA PHE A 43 -9.04 12.97 18.60
C PHE A 43 -9.33 12.37 19.99
N GLY A 44 -9.52 11.04 20.06
CA GLY A 44 -9.91 10.37 21.31
C GLY A 44 -9.79 8.86 21.26
N ARG A 45 -10.45 8.17 22.20
CA ARG A 45 -10.34 6.71 22.39
C ARG A 45 -10.78 5.91 21.16
N PHE A 46 -11.80 6.38 20.44
CA PHE A 46 -12.22 5.75 19.18
C PHE A 46 -11.09 5.75 18.15
N HIS A 47 -10.39 6.88 18.01
CA HIS A 47 -9.31 7.03 17.05
C HIS A 47 -8.11 6.15 17.38
N ILE A 48 -7.78 5.98 18.66
CA ILE A 48 -6.74 5.05 19.11
C ILE A 48 -7.14 3.60 18.78
N ALA A 49 -8.38 3.20 19.11
CA ALA A 49 -8.86 1.85 18.80
C ALA A 49 -8.89 1.60 17.28
N LEU A 50 -9.36 2.57 16.49
CA LEU A 50 -9.33 2.53 15.03
C LEU A 50 -7.89 2.40 14.53
N PHE A 51 -6.95 3.18 15.06
CA PHE A 51 -5.54 3.14 14.68
C PHE A 51 -4.91 1.78 14.98
N LEU A 52 -5.23 1.16 16.12
CA LEU A 52 -4.74 -0.19 16.45
C LEU A 52 -5.33 -1.25 15.51
N ILE A 53 -6.66 -1.29 15.34
CA ILE A 53 -7.31 -2.34 14.53
C ILE A 53 -6.94 -2.19 13.04
N MET A 54 -7.01 -0.97 12.50
CA MET A 54 -6.64 -0.66 11.11
C MET A 54 -5.12 -0.55 10.91
N GLY A 55 -4.36 -0.56 11.99
CA GLY A 55 -2.91 -0.72 11.98
C GLY A 55 -2.57 -2.19 11.80
N SER A 56 -3.19 -3.06 12.59
CA SER A 56 -3.02 -4.51 12.51
C SER A 56 -3.36 -5.10 11.13
N THR A 57 -4.26 -4.50 10.35
CA THR A 57 -4.46 -4.88 8.94
C THR A 57 -3.18 -4.75 8.11
N GLY A 58 -2.36 -3.74 8.40
CA GLY A 58 -1.05 -3.54 7.78
C GLY A 58 -0.02 -4.61 8.19
N VAL A 59 -0.15 -5.21 9.38
CA VAL A 59 0.67 -6.37 9.78
C VAL A 59 0.36 -7.56 8.87
N ALA A 60 -0.93 -7.90 8.73
CA ALA A 60 -1.36 -9.03 7.90
C ALA A 60 -1.02 -8.81 6.42
N GLU A 61 -1.21 -7.58 5.91
CA GLU A 61 -0.82 -7.21 4.55
C GLU A 61 0.69 -7.37 4.31
N ALA A 62 1.52 -6.84 5.21
CA ALA A 62 2.97 -6.95 5.10
C ALA A 62 3.43 -8.42 5.13
N MET A 63 2.85 -9.23 6.02
CA MET A 63 3.14 -10.67 6.08
C MET A 63 2.83 -11.35 4.75
N GLU A 64 1.65 -11.14 4.15
CA GLU A 64 1.27 -11.78 2.89
C GLU A 64 2.15 -11.36 1.71
N ILE A 65 2.51 -10.08 1.63
CA ILE A 65 3.37 -9.56 0.55
C ILE A 65 4.82 -10.05 0.70
N MET A 66 5.37 -10.05 1.92
CA MET A 66 6.76 -10.45 2.17
C MET A 66 6.96 -11.96 2.25
N LEU A 67 5.90 -12.74 2.50
CA LEU A 67 5.94 -14.20 2.59
C LEU A 67 6.58 -14.84 1.34
N ILE A 68 6.35 -14.29 0.16
CA ILE A 68 6.93 -14.86 -1.07
C ILE A 68 8.45 -14.64 -1.10
N ALA A 69 8.95 -13.46 -0.72
CA ALA A 69 10.39 -13.19 -0.72
C ALA A 69 11.16 -14.20 0.15
N VAL A 70 10.55 -14.65 1.25
CA VAL A 70 11.20 -15.61 2.16
C VAL A 70 10.99 -17.07 1.75
N VAL A 71 9.85 -17.40 1.13
CA VAL A 71 9.52 -18.77 0.70
C VAL A 71 10.08 -19.11 -0.69
N SER A 72 10.38 -18.10 -1.52
CA SER A 72 10.81 -18.27 -2.91
C SER A 72 12.02 -19.21 -3.07
N PRO A 73 13.11 -19.11 -2.28
CA PRO A 73 14.25 -20.03 -2.41
C PRO A 73 13.90 -21.48 -2.07
N VAL A 74 13.06 -21.69 -1.04
CA VAL A 74 12.65 -23.02 -0.58
C VAL A 74 11.80 -23.74 -1.65
N ILE A 75 10.87 -23.01 -2.26
CA ILE A 75 9.99 -23.54 -3.30
C ILE A 75 10.78 -23.95 -4.55
N ARG A 76 11.82 -23.18 -4.91
CA ARG A 76 12.71 -23.54 -6.05
C ARG A 76 13.41 -24.87 -5.80
N CYS A 77 13.88 -25.07 -4.57
CA CYS A 77 14.55 -26.31 -4.17
C CYS A 77 13.60 -27.51 -4.14
N GLU A 78 12.38 -27.36 -3.63
CA GLU A 78 11.44 -28.49 -3.49
C GLU A 78 10.89 -28.97 -4.84
N TRP A 79 10.49 -28.06 -5.72
CA TRP A 79 9.90 -28.44 -7.01
C TRP A 79 10.91 -28.52 -8.15
N GLN A 80 12.22 -28.45 -7.86
CA GLN A 80 13.33 -28.63 -8.81
C GLN A 80 13.01 -27.97 -10.16
N LEU A 81 12.58 -26.70 -10.10
CA LEU A 81 11.95 -26.04 -11.23
C LEU A 81 12.95 -25.90 -12.38
N GLU A 82 12.84 -26.78 -13.38
CA GLU A 82 13.61 -26.69 -14.60
C GLU A 82 13.15 -25.51 -15.44
N ASN A 83 14.14 -24.86 -16.04
CA ASN A 83 14.04 -23.59 -16.73
C ASN A 83 13.06 -23.53 -17.93
N TRP A 84 12.49 -24.66 -18.41
CA TRP A 84 11.72 -24.74 -19.67
C TRP A 84 10.26 -25.24 -19.52
N GLN A 85 9.92 -26.05 -18.51
CA GLN A 85 8.57 -26.62 -18.36
C GLN A 85 7.49 -25.58 -17.99
N VAL A 86 7.90 -24.33 -17.77
CA VAL A 86 7.06 -23.19 -17.38
C VAL A 86 6.72 -22.28 -18.58
N ALA A 87 7.33 -22.47 -19.74
CA ALA A 87 7.07 -21.66 -20.95
C ALA A 87 5.77 -22.05 -21.68
N LEU A 88 5.40 -23.35 -21.66
CA LEU A 88 4.28 -23.90 -22.43
C LEU A 88 2.90 -23.53 -21.87
N VAL A 89 2.78 -23.24 -20.58
CA VAL A 89 1.50 -22.84 -19.93
C VAL A 89 1.19 -21.34 -20.10
N THR A 90 2.17 -20.56 -20.56
CA THR A 90 2.02 -19.10 -20.81
C THR A 90 1.86 -18.77 -22.30
N THR A 91 1.83 -19.79 -23.17
CA THR A 91 1.64 -19.67 -24.62
C THR A 91 0.36 -20.36 -25.08
N GLY A 92 -0.68 -20.32 -24.22
CA GLY A 92 -2.06 -20.46 -24.68
C GLY A 92 -2.56 -19.10 -25.14
N ASP A 93 -2.74 -18.97 -26.45
CA ASP A 93 -3.40 -17.90 -27.21
C ASP A 93 -2.57 -16.67 -27.63
N ASN A 94 -2.05 -16.82 -28.85
CA ASN A 94 -1.97 -15.85 -29.95
C ASN A 94 -1.21 -14.51 -29.81
N LEU A 95 -0.13 -14.45 -30.61
CA LEU A 95 0.24 -13.35 -31.50
C LEU A 95 0.22 -11.93 -30.92
N GLU A 96 1.09 -11.62 -29.95
CA GLU A 96 1.82 -10.34 -29.94
C GLU A 96 3.15 -10.49 -29.17
N LEU A 97 4.17 -9.79 -29.68
CA LEU A 97 5.52 -9.60 -29.15
C LEU A 97 6.57 -10.72 -29.32
N LEU A 98 7.22 -10.67 -30.48
CA LEU A 98 8.58 -11.16 -30.72
C LEU A 98 9.62 -10.53 -29.75
N ILE A 99 9.31 -9.39 -29.11
CA ILE A 99 10.14 -8.75 -28.08
C ILE A 99 10.11 -9.56 -26.75
N PHE A 100 9.02 -10.26 -26.45
CA PHE A 100 8.92 -11.09 -25.24
C PHE A 100 9.77 -12.36 -25.32
N HIS A 101 10.09 -12.86 -26.51
CA HIS A 101 10.79 -14.14 -26.67
C HIS A 101 12.28 -14.06 -26.27
N THR A 102 12.93 -12.91 -26.49
CA THR A 102 14.30 -12.66 -26.02
C THR A 102 14.33 -12.28 -24.54
N LEU A 103 13.30 -11.58 -24.05
CA LEU A 103 13.12 -11.23 -22.63
C LEU A 103 12.71 -12.42 -21.74
N ALA A 104 12.05 -13.43 -22.29
CA ALA A 104 11.59 -14.61 -21.55
C ALA A 104 12.72 -15.54 -21.08
N ARG A 105 13.93 -15.45 -21.65
CA ARG A 105 15.06 -16.28 -21.20
C ARG A 105 15.59 -15.88 -19.82
N ALA A 106 15.42 -14.62 -19.40
CA ALA A 106 15.74 -14.12 -18.06
C ALA A 106 14.58 -14.31 -17.04
N GLN A 107 13.42 -14.78 -17.48
CA GLN A 107 12.16 -14.82 -16.70
C GLN A 107 12.07 -15.97 -15.67
N LYS A 108 13.03 -16.88 -15.64
CA LYS A 108 12.89 -18.24 -15.06
C LYS A 108 12.68 -18.31 -13.53
N ARG A 109 13.09 -17.28 -12.76
CA ARG A 109 13.21 -17.39 -11.29
C ARG A 109 12.08 -16.80 -10.42
N HIS A 110 11.22 -15.91 -10.94
CA HIS A 110 10.23 -15.15 -10.13
C HIS A 110 8.78 -15.19 -10.68
N LYS A 111 8.39 -16.26 -11.37
CA LYS A 111 7.05 -16.32 -12.00
C LYS A 111 5.90 -16.20 -10.99
N SER A 112 6.04 -16.83 -9.81
CA SER A 112 5.05 -16.74 -8.71
C SER A 112 4.87 -15.31 -8.19
N GLU A 113 5.96 -14.57 -7.99
CA GLU A 113 5.93 -13.19 -7.47
C GLU A 113 5.23 -12.23 -8.44
N LYS A 114 5.58 -12.32 -9.73
CA LYS A 114 4.98 -11.48 -10.80
C LYS A 114 3.47 -11.70 -10.89
N MET A 115 3.00 -12.93 -10.72
CA MET A 115 1.58 -13.26 -10.85
C MET A 115 0.75 -12.79 -9.64
N VAL A 116 1.33 -12.74 -8.43
CA VAL A 116 0.65 -12.11 -7.27
C VAL A 116 0.46 -10.62 -7.47
N PHE A 117 1.50 -9.92 -7.93
CA PHE A 117 1.39 -8.51 -8.25
C PHE A 117 0.41 -8.26 -9.41
N PHE A 118 0.23 -9.24 -10.30
CA PHE A 118 -0.70 -9.13 -11.42
C PHE A 118 -2.15 -9.22 -10.95
N GLY A 119 -2.46 -10.19 -10.07
CA GLY A 119 -3.76 -10.25 -9.39
C GLY A 119 -4.08 -8.95 -8.66
N TYR A 120 -3.11 -8.41 -7.92
CA TYR A 120 -3.27 -7.12 -7.24
C TYR A 120 -3.55 -5.98 -8.23
N MET A 121 -2.79 -5.87 -9.31
CA MET A 121 -2.91 -4.80 -10.31
C MET A 121 -4.32 -4.74 -10.91
N VAL A 122 -4.88 -5.89 -11.31
CA VAL A 122 -6.21 -5.96 -11.93
C VAL A 122 -7.30 -5.63 -10.92
N PHE A 123 -7.21 -6.19 -9.70
CA PHE A 123 -8.26 -6.05 -8.70
C PHE A 123 -8.20 -4.74 -7.90
N SER A 124 -7.07 -4.04 -7.88
CA SER A 124 -6.94 -2.74 -7.18
C SER A 124 -7.90 -1.68 -7.73
N ILE A 125 -8.05 -1.59 -9.06
CA ILE A 125 -9.02 -0.68 -9.69
C ILE A 125 -10.45 -1.15 -9.39
N LEU A 126 -10.69 -2.46 -9.52
CA LEU A 126 -12.01 -3.06 -9.30
C LEU A 126 -12.51 -2.83 -7.87
N PHE A 127 -11.70 -3.14 -6.85
CA PHE A 127 -12.05 -2.91 -5.46
C PHE A 127 -12.10 -1.44 -5.09
N GLY A 128 -11.32 -0.56 -5.73
CA GLY A 128 -11.51 0.89 -5.60
C GLY A 128 -12.91 1.33 -6.06
N LEU A 129 -13.35 0.90 -7.25
CA LEU A 129 -14.68 1.20 -7.78
C LEU A 129 -15.82 0.59 -6.94
N LEU A 130 -15.63 -0.66 -6.51
CA LEU A 130 -16.61 -1.34 -5.66
C LEU A 130 -16.70 -0.70 -4.27
N ALA A 131 -15.60 -0.19 -3.72
CA ALA A 131 -15.56 0.46 -2.41
C ALA A 131 -16.34 1.78 -2.41
N ASP A 132 -16.23 2.55 -3.49
CA ASP A 132 -17.03 3.77 -3.66
C ASP A 132 -18.51 3.48 -3.93
N ARG A 133 -18.86 2.30 -4.47
CA ARG A 133 -20.25 1.92 -4.73
C ARG A 133 -20.95 1.31 -3.51
N TYR A 134 -20.32 0.33 -2.86
CA TYR A 134 -20.94 -0.51 -1.85
C TYR A 134 -20.54 -0.18 -0.41
N GLY A 135 -19.44 0.56 -0.23
CA GLY A 135 -18.89 0.95 1.07
C GLY A 135 -17.46 0.44 1.25
N ARG A 136 -16.59 1.27 1.84
CA ARG A 136 -15.17 0.94 2.03
C ARG A 136 -14.99 -0.19 3.04
N TRP A 137 -15.77 -0.17 4.12
CA TRP A 137 -15.68 -1.19 5.16
C TRP A 137 -16.09 -2.58 4.62
N LYS A 138 -17.16 -2.66 3.82
CA LYS A 138 -17.63 -3.93 3.25
C LYS A 138 -16.60 -4.55 2.30
N ILE A 139 -16.01 -3.75 1.42
CA ILE A 139 -14.99 -4.23 0.49
C ILE A 139 -13.73 -4.64 1.24
N LEU A 140 -13.32 -3.89 2.26
CA LEU A 140 -12.22 -4.30 3.13
C LEU A 140 -12.49 -5.66 3.79
N PHE A 141 -13.67 -5.84 4.38
CA PHE A 141 -14.07 -7.10 5.02
C PHE A 141 -14.07 -8.30 4.05
N ILE A 142 -14.67 -8.13 2.87
CA ILE A 142 -14.70 -9.16 1.82
C ILE A 142 -13.27 -9.49 1.34
N SER A 143 -12.42 -8.47 1.18
CA SER A 143 -11.05 -8.65 0.71
C SER A 143 -10.19 -9.46 1.68
N PHE A 144 -10.36 -9.25 3.00
CA PHE A 144 -9.69 -10.04 4.04
C PHE A 144 -10.19 -11.48 4.10
N LEU A 145 -11.51 -11.70 3.97
CA LEU A 145 -12.08 -13.05 3.88
C LEU A 145 -11.53 -13.81 2.66
N TRP A 146 -11.51 -13.16 1.50
CA TRP A 146 -10.97 -13.70 0.26
C TRP A 146 -9.48 -14.02 0.40
N GLY A 147 -8.69 -13.07 0.87
CA GLY A 147 -7.25 -13.22 1.08
C GLY A 147 -6.92 -14.36 2.05
N ALA A 148 -7.58 -14.42 3.20
CA ALA A 148 -7.36 -15.48 4.19
C ALA A 148 -7.71 -16.87 3.65
N TYR A 149 -8.82 -16.99 2.92
CA TYR A 149 -9.25 -18.26 2.32
C TYR A 149 -8.22 -18.78 1.31
N PHE A 150 -7.82 -17.95 0.34
CA PHE A 150 -6.85 -18.37 -0.68
C PHE A 150 -5.43 -18.52 -0.14
N SER A 151 -5.06 -17.77 0.90
CA SER A 151 -3.76 -17.90 1.58
C SER A 151 -3.65 -19.27 2.26
N LEU A 152 -4.67 -19.67 3.03
CA LEU A 152 -4.73 -21.02 3.61
C LEU A 152 -4.74 -22.11 2.54
N LEU A 153 -5.52 -21.94 1.47
CA LEU A 153 -5.61 -22.92 0.38
C LEU A 153 -4.26 -23.09 -0.33
N THR A 154 -3.44 -22.04 -0.40
CA THR A 154 -2.09 -22.10 -0.98
C THR A 154 -1.18 -23.10 -0.24
N SER A 155 -1.36 -23.28 1.07
CA SER A 155 -0.59 -24.27 1.85
C SER A 155 -0.84 -25.72 1.43
N PHE A 156 -1.96 -25.99 0.76
CA PHE A 156 -2.34 -27.31 0.23
C PHE A 156 -2.02 -27.47 -1.25
N SER A 157 -1.29 -26.54 -1.86
CA SER A 157 -0.96 -26.61 -3.28
C SER A 157 -0.18 -27.90 -3.63
N PRO A 158 -0.70 -28.74 -4.55
CA PRO A 158 -0.07 -29.99 -4.95
C PRO A 158 1.00 -29.79 -6.04
N SER A 159 0.97 -28.66 -6.74
CA SER A 159 1.90 -28.34 -7.82
C SER A 159 2.24 -26.85 -7.83
N TYR A 160 3.33 -26.49 -8.51
CA TYR A 160 3.74 -25.11 -8.70
C TYR A 160 2.69 -24.25 -9.42
N ILE A 161 1.99 -24.80 -10.43
CA ILE A 161 0.97 -24.06 -11.18
C ILE A 161 -0.20 -23.70 -10.25
N TRP A 162 -0.66 -24.67 -9.45
CA TRP A 162 -1.69 -24.44 -8.43
C TRP A 162 -1.23 -23.42 -7.39
N PHE A 163 0.02 -23.51 -6.92
CA PHE A 163 0.59 -22.52 -6.01
C PHE A 163 0.53 -21.12 -6.59
N VAL A 164 0.99 -20.94 -7.84
CA VAL A 164 1.02 -19.65 -8.53
C VAL A 164 -0.39 -19.08 -8.74
N PHE A 165 -1.36 -19.91 -9.15
CA PHE A 165 -2.75 -19.52 -9.31
C PHE A 165 -3.37 -19.05 -7.97
N LEU A 166 -3.23 -19.84 -6.91
CA LEU A 166 -3.75 -19.50 -5.59
C LEU A 166 -3.12 -18.23 -5.04
N ARG A 167 -1.82 -18.05 -5.26
CA ARG A 167 -1.08 -16.83 -4.91
C ARG A 167 -1.55 -15.61 -5.70
N THR A 168 -1.94 -15.79 -6.96
CA THR A 168 -2.56 -14.72 -7.75
C THR A 168 -3.89 -14.29 -7.13
N MET A 169 -4.70 -15.25 -6.68
CA MET A 169 -5.97 -14.98 -5.98
C MET A 169 -5.77 -14.30 -4.62
N VAL A 170 -4.70 -14.63 -3.88
CA VAL A 170 -4.29 -13.88 -2.68
C VAL A 170 -3.98 -12.42 -3.05
N GLY A 171 -3.21 -12.20 -4.12
CA GLY A 171 -2.91 -10.85 -4.63
C GLY A 171 -4.17 -10.04 -4.95
N CYS A 172 -5.20 -10.68 -5.52
CA CYS A 172 -6.51 -10.06 -5.74
C CYS A 172 -7.12 -9.59 -4.41
N GLY A 173 -7.15 -10.44 -3.38
CA GLY A 173 -7.66 -10.10 -2.05
C GLY A 173 -6.87 -8.95 -1.39
N VAL A 174 -5.54 -9.03 -1.40
CA VAL A 174 -4.66 -8.03 -0.79
C VAL A 174 -4.87 -6.62 -1.39
N SER A 175 -5.29 -6.51 -2.66
CA SER A 175 -5.59 -5.21 -3.27
C SER A 175 -6.69 -4.39 -2.55
N GLY A 176 -7.63 -5.08 -1.90
CA GLY A 176 -8.70 -4.44 -1.11
C GLY A 176 -8.23 -3.89 0.23
N HIS A 177 -7.05 -4.29 0.72
CA HIS A 177 -6.50 -3.80 1.99
C HIS A 177 -6.16 -2.31 1.95
N SER A 178 -5.87 -1.77 0.77
CA SER A 178 -5.64 -0.34 0.51
C SER A 178 -6.82 0.55 0.98
N GLN A 179 -8.04 0.01 1.01
CA GLN A 179 -9.22 0.71 1.53
C GLN A 179 -9.10 1.02 3.02
N GLY A 180 -8.29 0.26 3.76
CA GLY A 180 -8.05 0.51 5.17
C GLY A 180 -7.33 1.82 5.44
N LEU A 181 -6.45 2.27 4.54
CA LEU A 181 -5.84 3.60 4.63
C LEU A 181 -6.87 4.71 4.43
N ILE A 182 -7.77 4.53 3.46
CA ILE A 182 -8.82 5.51 3.15
C ILE A 182 -9.77 5.66 4.34
N ILE A 183 -10.22 4.55 4.94
CA ILE A 183 -11.05 4.56 6.16
C ILE A 183 -10.35 5.34 7.28
N LYS A 184 -9.06 5.09 7.53
CA LYS A 184 -8.29 5.87 8.52
C LYS A 184 -8.35 7.38 8.21
N THR A 185 -8.11 7.77 6.96
CA THR A 185 -8.12 9.20 6.58
C THR A 185 -9.50 9.86 6.71
N GLU A 186 -10.59 9.09 6.56
CA GLU A 186 -11.96 9.61 6.65
C GLU A 186 -12.41 9.86 8.09
N PHE A 187 -11.94 9.04 9.04
CA PHE A 187 -12.24 9.24 10.46
C PHE A 187 -11.29 10.21 11.16
N LEU A 188 -10.04 10.36 10.68
CA LEU A 188 -9.08 11.24 11.35
C LEU A 188 -9.32 12.73 11.06
N PRO A 189 -9.26 13.60 12.10
CA PRO A 189 -9.22 15.05 11.91
C PRO A 189 -7.98 15.50 11.15
N THR A 190 -8.11 16.54 10.33
CA THR A 190 -7.07 17.01 9.38
C THR A 190 -5.73 17.28 10.05
N LYS A 191 -5.73 17.87 11.25
CA LYS A 191 -4.53 18.17 12.06
C LYS A 191 -3.67 16.94 12.40
N TYR A 192 -4.28 15.78 12.60
CA TYR A 192 -3.58 14.57 13.06
C TYR A 192 -3.19 13.61 11.93
N ARG A 193 -3.74 13.81 10.71
CA ARG A 193 -3.47 12.94 9.55
C ARG A 193 -1.98 12.85 9.22
N GLY A 194 -1.27 13.98 9.25
CA GLY A 194 0.17 14.04 8.95
C GLY A 194 1.08 13.29 9.93
N TYR A 195 0.59 12.97 11.13
CA TYR A 195 1.35 12.23 12.15
C TYR A 195 0.94 10.76 12.21
N MET A 196 -0.37 10.48 12.18
CA MET A 196 -0.91 9.13 12.37
C MET A 196 -0.75 8.25 11.13
N LEU A 197 -0.80 8.81 9.92
CA LEU A 197 -0.63 8.00 8.70
C LEU A 197 0.80 7.44 8.59
N PRO A 198 1.88 8.24 8.74
CA PRO A 198 3.24 7.69 8.76
C PRO A 198 3.52 6.81 9.97
N LEU A 199 2.88 7.07 11.12
CA LEU A 199 2.99 6.18 12.28
C LEU A 199 2.39 4.80 12.01
N SER A 200 1.48 4.65 11.04
CA SER A 200 0.97 3.33 10.63
C SER A 200 2.07 2.42 10.07
N GLN A 201 3.20 2.97 9.60
CA GLN A 201 4.33 2.19 9.09
C GLN A 201 4.94 1.25 10.14
N VAL A 202 4.77 1.55 11.43
CA VAL A 202 5.22 0.66 12.52
C VAL A 202 4.55 -0.70 12.43
N PHE A 203 3.27 -0.76 12.03
CA PHE A 203 2.57 -2.02 11.85
C PHE A 203 3.06 -2.80 10.62
N TRP A 204 3.39 -2.10 9.54
CA TRP A 204 3.99 -2.73 8.36
C TRP A 204 5.35 -3.37 8.70
N LEU A 205 6.19 -2.64 9.45
CA LEU A 205 7.45 -3.16 9.97
C LEU A 205 7.23 -4.38 10.86
N ALA A 206 6.26 -4.31 11.79
CA ALA A 206 5.95 -5.43 12.68
C ALA A 206 5.56 -6.70 11.89
N GLY A 207 4.74 -6.58 10.85
CA GLY A 207 4.41 -7.71 9.98
C GLY A 207 5.60 -8.25 9.20
N SER A 208 6.46 -7.37 8.68
CA SER A 208 7.66 -7.75 7.93
C SER A 208 8.67 -8.51 8.81
N LEU A 209 8.92 -8.02 10.03
CA LEU A 209 9.78 -8.71 11.00
C LEU A 209 9.18 -10.01 11.50
N LEU A 210 7.86 -10.03 11.73
CA LEU A 210 7.16 -11.23 12.17
C LEU A 210 7.29 -12.36 11.13
N ILE A 211 7.11 -12.08 9.84
CA ILE A 211 7.24 -13.13 8.82
C ILE A 211 8.69 -13.60 8.62
N ILE A 212 9.68 -12.70 8.67
CA ILE A 212 11.10 -13.08 8.56
C ILE A 212 11.51 -13.92 9.78
N GLY A 213 11.10 -13.53 10.99
CA GLY A 213 11.36 -14.27 12.22
C GLY A 213 10.63 -15.61 12.29
N LEU A 214 9.37 -15.69 11.83
CA LEU A 214 8.67 -16.96 11.71
C LEU A 214 9.36 -17.87 10.70
N ALA A 215 9.81 -17.33 9.57
CA ALA A 215 10.46 -18.14 8.55
C ALA A 215 11.79 -18.72 9.01
N SER A 216 12.60 -17.99 9.78
CA SER A 216 13.89 -18.49 10.28
C SER A 216 13.75 -19.70 11.21
N VAL A 217 12.60 -19.87 11.86
CA VAL A 217 12.31 -20.99 12.76
C VAL A 217 11.49 -22.08 12.05
N VAL A 218 10.43 -21.70 11.34
CA VAL A 218 9.42 -22.62 10.80
C VAL A 218 9.90 -23.32 9.54
N VAL A 219 10.58 -22.60 8.63
CA VAL A 219 11.08 -23.17 7.36
C VAL A 219 12.03 -24.35 7.62
N PRO A 220 13.08 -24.23 8.46
CA PRO A 220 14.00 -25.36 8.67
C PRO A 220 13.41 -26.49 9.51
N THR A 221 12.39 -26.25 10.34
CA THR A 221 11.85 -27.26 11.26
C THR A 221 10.69 -28.07 10.67
N ILE A 222 9.67 -27.39 10.15
CA ILE A 222 8.40 -28.00 9.71
C ILE A 222 8.04 -27.66 8.25
N GLY A 223 8.82 -26.79 7.60
CA GLY A 223 8.69 -26.47 6.18
C GLY A 223 7.77 -25.28 5.86
N TRP A 224 7.83 -24.83 4.61
CA TRP A 224 7.17 -23.61 4.15
C TRP A 224 5.63 -23.68 4.15
N ARG A 225 5.04 -24.88 4.00
CA ARG A 225 3.57 -25.04 4.02
C ARG A 225 2.97 -24.61 5.36
N TRP A 226 3.63 -24.94 6.46
CA TRP A 226 3.22 -24.50 7.80
C TRP A 226 3.46 -23.02 8.04
N LEU A 227 4.53 -22.45 7.47
CA LEU A 227 4.76 -21.01 7.51
C LEU A 227 3.58 -20.24 6.91
N ILE A 228 3.05 -20.68 5.76
CA ILE A 228 1.87 -20.06 5.14
C ILE A 228 0.66 -20.13 6.08
N ARG A 229 0.39 -21.30 6.68
CA ARG A 229 -0.76 -21.47 7.59
C ARG A 229 -0.68 -20.54 8.80
N ILE A 230 0.51 -20.45 9.42
CA ILE A 230 0.75 -19.57 10.56
C ILE A 230 0.64 -18.10 10.14
N ALA A 231 1.13 -17.75 8.95
CA ALA A 231 1.06 -16.40 8.42
C ALA A 231 -0.37 -15.92 8.15
N SER A 232 -1.31 -16.82 7.84
CA SER A 232 -2.73 -16.46 7.65
C SER A 232 -3.47 -16.17 8.96
N ILE A 233 -2.97 -16.63 10.12
CA ILE A 233 -3.68 -16.53 11.42
C ILE A 233 -4.01 -15.07 11.81
N PRO A 234 -3.07 -14.11 11.77
CA PRO A 234 -3.37 -12.71 12.11
C PRO A 234 -4.47 -12.13 11.23
N GLY A 235 -4.50 -12.47 9.94
CA GLY A 235 -5.56 -12.05 9.02
C GLY A 235 -6.93 -12.57 9.44
N ILE A 236 -7.03 -13.84 9.85
CA ILE A 236 -8.27 -14.46 10.31
C ILE A 236 -8.77 -13.83 11.61
N ILE A 237 -7.86 -13.55 12.56
CA ILE A 237 -8.21 -12.88 13.82
C ILE A 237 -8.79 -11.48 13.56
N LEU A 238 -8.23 -10.75 12.58
CA LEU A 238 -8.68 -9.39 12.25
C LEU A 238 -10.09 -9.34 11.65
N ILE A 239 -10.55 -10.39 10.99
CA ILE A 239 -11.91 -10.49 10.46
C ILE A 239 -12.93 -10.36 11.59
N MET A 240 -12.64 -10.90 12.78
CA MET A 240 -13.50 -10.72 13.96
C MET A 240 -13.46 -9.28 14.49
N ALA A 241 -12.31 -8.63 14.44
CA ALA A 241 -12.14 -7.24 14.91
C ALA A 241 -12.85 -6.22 14.02
N PHE A 242 -13.12 -6.53 12.75
CA PHE A 242 -13.84 -5.65 11.82
C PHE A 242 -15.28 -5.33 12.24
N LYS A 243 -15.91 -6.15 13.09
CA LYS A 243 -17.21 -5.83 13.70
C LYS A 243 -17.20 -4.53 14.52
N PHE A 244 -16.03 -4.14 15.02
CA PHE A 244 -15.89 -2.92 15.83
C PHE A 244 -15.93 -1.64 14.99
N ILE A 245 -15.49 -1.71 13.73
CA ILE A 245 -15.32 -0.54 12.86
C ILE A 245 -16.64 -0.26 12.14
N PRO A 246 -17.25 0.92 12.34
CA PRO A 246 -18.42 1.32 11.57
C PRO A 246 -18.02 1.76 10.15
N GLU A 247 -19.00 1.76 9.25
CA GLU A 247 -18.85 2.41 7.94
C GLU A 247 -18.69 3.93 8.12
N SER A 248 -17.93 4.55 7.21
CA SER A 248 -17.61 5.97 7.27
C SER A 248 -18.84 6.86 7.18
N ALA A 249 -18.88 7.90 8.03
CA ALA A 249 -19.93 8.92 7.99
C ALA A 249 -19.96 9.64 6.62
N ARG A 250 -18.79 9.89 6.01
CA ARG A 250 -18.69 10.50 4.66
C ARG A 250 -19.35 9.62 3.60
N PHE A 251 -19.13 8.30 3.67
CA PHE A 251 -19.78 7.35 2.76
C PHE A 251 -21.31 7.34 2.96
N ASN A 252 -21.78 7.26 4.20
CA ASN A 252 -23.21 7.20 4.52
C ASN A 252 -23.96 8.46 4.05
N VAL A 253 -23.37 9.64 4.22
CA VAL A 253 -23.97 10.87 3.67
C VAL A 253 -24.00 10.86 2.13
N SER A 254 -22.90 10.44 1.48
CA SER A 254 -22.83 10.37 0.01
C SER A 254 -23.77 9.36 -0.64
N THR A 255 -24.30 8.42 0.15
CA THR A 255 -25.30 7.44 -0.28
C THR A 255 -26.73 7.85 0.06
N GLY A 256 -26.92 9.03 0.68
CA GLY A 256 -28.22 9.54 1.11
C GLY A 256 -28.68 9.01 2.48
N ASN A 257 -27.86 8.19 3.15
CA ASN A 257 -28.18 7.63 4.47
C ASN A 257 -27.65 8.55 5.60
N THR A 258 -28.26 9.72 5.75
CA THR A 258 -27.89 10.71 6.77
C THR A 258 -28.12 10.23 8.20
N GLN A 259 -29.13 9.36 8.43
CA GLN A 259 -29.38 8.77 9.76
C GLN A 259 -28.23 7.86 10.21
N ALA A 260 -27.75 6.97 9.33
CA ALA A 260 -26.60 6.12 9.65
C ALA A 260 -25.31 6.94 9.85
N ALA A 261 -25.14 8.04 9.11
CA ALA A 261 -24.01 8.96 9.31
C ALA A 261 -24.03 9.61 10.70
N LEU A 262 -25.19 10.12 11.12
CA LEU A 262 -25.39 10.69 12.46
C LEU A 262 -25.13 9.66 13.56
N ALA A 263 -25.67 8.45 13.43
CA ALA A 263 -25.45 7.37 14.40
C ALA A 263 -23.96 7.01 14.53
N THR A 264 -23.21 7.01 13.42
CA THR A 264 -21.75 6.81 13.45
C THR A 264 -21.06 7.95 14.20
N LEU A 265 -21.39 9.21 13.89
CA LEU A 265 -20.77 10.38 14.54
C LEU A 265 -21.09 10.43 16.05
N GLU A 266 -22.32 10.16 16.44
CA GLU A 266 -22.75 10.07 17.84
C GLU A 266 -22.00 8.96 18.60
N ARG A 267 -21.80 7.80 17.96
CA ARG A 267 -21.00 6.71 18.55
C ARG A 267 -19.56 7.15 18.79
N ILE A 268 -18.96 7.88 17.86
CA ILE A 268 -17.59 8.41 17.99
C ILE A 268 -17.54 9.47 19.10
N ALA A 269 -18.49 10.40 19.14
CA ALA A 269 -18.59 11.43 20.17
C ALA A 269 -18.71 10.81 21.57
N LYS A 270 -19.59 9.81 21.73
CA LYS A 270 -19.77 9.06 22.98
C LYS A 270 -18.49 8.36 23.43
N MET A 271 -17.77 7.70 22.51
CA MET A 271 -16.50 7.02 22.83
C MET A 271 -15.37 7.99 23.17
N ASN A 272 -15.34 9.15 22.51
CA ASN A 272 -14.34 10.19 22.75
C ASN A 272 -14.70 11.09 23.95
N ARG A 273 -15.88 10.91 24.56
CA ARG A 273 -16.43 11.80 25.59
C ARG A 273 -16.45 13.26 25.12
N SER A 274 -16.84 13.46 23.87
CA SER A 274 -16.95 14.76 23.21
C SER A 274 -18.40 15.06 22.84
N VAL A 275 -18.67 16.30 22.45
CA VAL A 275 -19.99 16.79 22.07
C VAL A 275 -20.15 16.85 20.54
N MET A 276 -21.37 16.62 20.06
CA MET A 276 -21.72 16.85 18.67
C MET A 276 -21.92 18.35 18.42
N PRO A 277 -21.55 18.87 17.23
CA PRO A 277 -21.89 20.24 16.86
C PRO A 277 -23.40 20.46 16.80
N GLU A 278 -23.85 21.68 17.13
CA GLU A 278 -25.26 22.04 17.08
C GLU A 278 -25.72 22.20 15.63
N GLY A 279 -26.84 21.56 15.28
CA GLY A 279 -27.50 21.79 14.01
C GLY A 279 -27.98 20.54 13.30
N LYS A 280 -28.34 20.69 12.02
CA LYS A 280 -28.67 19.58 11.11
C LYS A 280 -27.46 19.25 10.23
N LEU A 281 -27.13 17.97 10.14
CA LEU A 281 -26.10 17.48 9.21
C LEU A 281 -26.57 17.74 7.78
N VAL A 282 -25.89 18.63 7.08
CA VAL A 282 -26.15 18.96 5.67
C VAL A 282 -24.81 18.98 4.95
N GLU A 283 -24.70 18.15 3.93
CA GLU A 283 -23.52 18.07 3.07
C GLU A 283 -23.92 18.57 1.67
N PRO A 284 -23.06 19.34 0.98
CA PRO A 284 -23.33 19.73 -0.39
C PRO A 284 -23.51 18.48 -1.25
N ILE A 285 -24.60 18.42 -2.02
CA ILE A 285 -24.89 17.30 -2.91
C ILE A 285 -23.83 17.29 -4.02
N LEU A 286 -22.89 16.36 -3.92
CA LEU A 286 -21.94 16.09 -4.99
C LEU A 286 -22.68 15.31 -6.09
N GLU A 287 -23.20 16.02 -7.09
CA GLU A 287 -23.99 15.46 -8.19
C GLU A 287 -23.26 14.40 -9.02
N LYS A 288 -21.93 14.33 -8.96
CA LYS A 288 -21.12 13.37 -9.74
C LYS A 288 -20.13 12.60 -8.87
N ARG A 289 -20.27 11.26 -8.85
CA ARG A 289 -19.22 10.34 -8.38
C ARG A 289 -18.08 10.30 -9.40
N GLY A 290 -16.84 10.18 -8.93
CA GLY A 290 -15.68 10.15 -9.81
C GLY A 290 -15.69 8.93 -10.73
N ARG A 291 -15.55 9.16 -12.04
CA ARG A 291 -15.32 8.13 -13.06
C ARG A 291 -13.83 8.03 -13.35
N PHE A 292 -13.40 6.89 -13.89
CA PHE A 292 -12.01 6.72 -14.34
C PHE A 292 -11.59 7.78 -15.37
N ALA A 293 -12.52 8.17 -16.25
CA ALA A 293 -12.29 9.24 -17.22
C ALA A 293 -11.96 10.60 -16.57
N ASP A 294 -12.46 10.87 -15.36
CA ASP A 294 -12.24 12.14 -14.67
C ASP A 294 -10.78 12.30 -14.20
N LEU A 295 -10.04 11.19 -14.05
CA LEU A 295 -8.60 11.21 -13.79
C LEU A 295 -7.77 11.64 -15.00
N LEU A 296 -8.32 11.43 -16.20
CA LEU A 296 -7.71 11.75 -17.50
C LEU A 296 -8.21 13.09 -18.06
N ASP A 297 -9.12 13.77 -17.35
CA ASP A 297 -9.54 15.13 -17.69
C ASP A 297 -8.33 16.07 -17.71
N ALA A 298 -8.31 17.02 -18.65
CA ALA A 298 -7.23 18.01 -18.81
C ALA A 298 -6.87 18.71 -17.50
N LYS A 299 -7.83 18.88 -16.58
CA LYS A 299 -7.61 19.46 -15.25
C LYS A 299 -6.67 18.63 -14.36
N TYR A 300 -6.76 17.30 -14.42
CA TYR A 300 -6.03 16.39 -13.52
C TYR A 300 -4.97 15.55 -14.23
N LEU A 301 -5.00 15.44 -15.55
CA LEU A 301 -4.15 14.55 -16.35
C LEU A 301 -2.66 14.71 -16.03
N ARG A 302 -2.15 15.95 -15.99
CA ARG A 302 -0.74 16.21 -15.67
C ARG A 302 -0.37 15.72 -14.28
N THR A 303 -1.22 15.96 -13.30
CA THR A 303 -0.99 15.53 -11.91
C THR A 303 -1.10 14.02 -11.77
N THR A 304 -2.09 13.39 -12.41
CA THR A 304 -2.28 11.94 -12.43
C THR A 304 -1.07 11.24 -13.05
N LEU A 305 -0.60 11.69 -14.22
CA LEU A 305 0.57 11.12 -14.88
C LEU A 305 1.84 11.25 -14.04
N GLN A 306 2.05 12.40 -13.38
CA GLN A 306 3.18 12.59 -12.47
C GLN A 306 3.12 11.64 -11.27
N ILE A 307 1.96 11.54 -10.62
CA ILE A 307 1.75 10.64 -9.48
C ILE A 307 2.01 9.19 -9.91
N TRP A 308 1.49 8.77 -11.07
CA TRP A 308 1.69 7.44 -11.62
C TRP A 308 3.17 7.07 -11.81
N VAL A 309 3.97 7.98 -12.40
CA VAL A 309 5.42 7.77 -12.58
C VAL A 309 6.13 7.69 -11.24
N ILE A 310 5.77 8.54 -10.28
CA ILE A 310 6.36 8.55 -8.94
C ILE A 310 6.06 7.23 -8.20
N TRP A 311 4.81 6.76 -8.23
CA TRP A 311 4.40 5.48 -7.64
C TRP A 311 5.16 4.30 -8.25
N LEU A 312 5.32 4.30 -9.57
CA LEU A 312 6.09 3.28 -10.28
C LEU A 312 7.55 3.28 -9.80
N GLY A 313 8.20 4.44 -9.75
CA GLY A 313 9.60 4.57 -9.33
C GLY A 313 9.84 4.18 -7.87
N ILE A 314 8.97 4.61 -6.95
CA ILE A 314 9.06 4.25 -5.53
C ILE A 314 8.87 2.74 -5.34
N SER A 315 7.89 2.16 -6.03
CA SER A 315 7.64 0.72 -5.97
C SER A 315 8.80 -0.09 -6.53
N PHE A 316 9.31 0.31 -7.70
CA PHE A 316 10.49 -0.31 -8.30
C PHE A 316 11.67 -0.32 -7.32
N ALA A 317 11.94 0.82 -6.67
CA ALA A 317 12.98 0.93 -5.66
C ALA A 317 12.72 0.00 -4.45
N TYR A 318 11.50 -0.02 -3.91
CA TYR A 318 11.20 -0.77 -2.68
C TYR A 318 11.30 -2.28 -2.86
N TYR A 319 10.58 -2.80 -3.85
CA TYR A 319 10.60 -4.23 -4.15
C TYR A 319 11.93 -4.63 -4.75
N GLY A 320 12.61 -3.73 -5.47
CA GLY A 320 13.98 -3.90 -5.93
C GLY A 320 14.96 -4.12 -4.78
N VAL A 321 14.94 -3.29 -3.72
CA VAL A 321 15.82 -3.49 -2.55
C VAL A 321 15.49 -4.80 -1.83
N ILE A 322 14.22 -5.14 -1.65
CA ILE A 322 13.81 -6.42 -1.00
C ILE A 322 14.39 -7.60 -1.76
N LEU A 323 14.11 -7.68 -3.06
CA LEU A 323 14.49 -8.81 -3.90
C LEU A 323 16.00 -8.86 -4.12
N ALA A 324 16.64 -7.72 -4.38
CA ALA A 324 18.09 -7.63 -4.51
C ALA A 324 18.79 -8.01 -3.20
N SER A 325 18.26 -7.63 -2.03
CA SER A 325 18.85 -8.04 -0.75
C SER A 325 18.81 -9.56 -0.56
N ALA A 326 17.70 -10.21 -0.92
CA ALA A 326 17.58 -11.67 -0.87
C ALA A 326 18.55 -12.35 -1.84
N GLU A 327 18.67 -11.86 -3.08
CA GLU A 327 19.55 -12.41 -4.11
C GLU A 327 21.04 -12.20 -3.80
N LEU A 328 21.39 -11.03 -3.26
CA LEU A 328 22.77 -10.69 -2.93
C LEU A 328 23.29 -11.49 -1.73
N LEU A 329 22.41 -11.85 -0.79
CA LEU A 329 22.69 -12.80 0.29
C LEU A 329 22.76 -14.25 -0.21
N GLU A 330 21.87 -14.66 -1.13
CA GLU A 330 21.86 -16.01 -1.72
C GLU A 330 23.16 -16.31 -2.49
N ARG A 331 23.73 -15.32 -3.19
CA ARG A 331 24.93 -15.49 -4.03
C ARG A 331 26.26 -15.24 -3.31
N ASP A 332 26.24 -14.91 -2.02
CA ASP A 332 27.45 -14.59 -1.24
C ASP A 332 28.35 -13.54 -1.92
N LEU A 333 27.75 -12.59 -2.65
CA LEU A 333 28.44 -11.54 -3.43
C LEU A 333 29.12 -10.47 -2.56
N VAL A 334 29.45 -10.82 -1.31
CA VAL A 334 30.24 -10.00 -0.42
C VAL A 334 31.65 -9.94 -1.01
N CYS A 335 32.10 -8.73 -1.32
CA CYS A 335 33.47 -8.51 -1.75
C CYS A 335 34.47 -9.13 -0.75
N GLY A 336 35.21 -10.14 -1.21
CA GLY A 336 36.26 -10.78 -0.44
C GLY A 336 35.90 -12.12 0.23
N SER A 337 34.69 -12.66 0.05
CA SER A 337 34.48 -14.10 0.26
C SER A 337 35.15 -14.86 -0.89
N ARG A 338 36.44 -15.15 -0.72
CA ARG A 338 37.06 -16.22 -1.51
C ARG A 338 36.18 -17.45 -1.32
N SER A 339 35.62 -17.91 -2.43
CA SER A 339 35.15 -19.27 -2.61
C SER A 339 36.11 -20.25 -1.90
N GLU A 340 35.68 -20.85 -0.80
CA GLU A 340 36.26 -22.12 -0.31
C GLU A 340 35.96 -23.28 -1.29
N SER A 341 35.39 -23.01 -2.47
CA SER A 341 35.16 -24.00 -3.53
C SER A 341 36.33 -24.13 -4.52
N GLU A 342 37.49 -23.49 -4.30
CA GLU A 342 38.68 -23.63 -5.17
C GLU A 342 39.76 -24.62 -4.66
N VAL A 343 39.58 -25.31 -3.52
CA VAL A 343 40.58 -26.27 -2.99
C VAL A 343 40.25 -27.74 -3.31
N ALA A 344 39.18 -28.03 -4.03
CA ALA A 344 38.83 -29.40 -4.45
C ALA A 344 39.06 -29.69 -5.95
N VAL A 345 39.92 -28.92 -6.64
CA VAL A 345 40.32 -29.20 -8.04
C VAL A 345 41.78 -29.66 -8.09
N THR A 346 42.11 -30.74 -7.39
CA THR A 346 43.30 -31.54 -7.70
C THR A 346 43.07 -33.03 -7.46
N VAL A 347 42.07 -33.65 -8.11
CA VAL A 347 42.20 -35.04 -8.60
C VAL A 347 41.28 -35.24 -9.80
N GLY A 348 41.87 -35.56 -10.95
CA GLY A 348 41.37 -36.59 -11.86
C GLY A 348 40.05 -36.34 -12.59
N VAL A 349 40.20 -36.06 -13.89
CA VAL A 349 39.21 -36.32 -14.95
C VAL A 349 38.50 -37.67 -14.73
N LEU A 350 37.16 -37.63 -14.62
CA LEU A 350 36.22 -38.60 -15.19
C LEU A 350 34.81 -37.99 -15.14
N GLU A 351 34.14 -38.10 -16.28
CA GLU A 351 32.84 -37.52 -16.62
C GLU A 351 31.68 -38.07 -15.78
N GLU A 352 30.58 -37.30 -15.81
CA GLU A 352 29.18 -37.62 -15.48
C GLU A 352 28.57 -36.99 -14.20
N SER A 353 27.50 -36.21 -14.44
CA SER A 353 26.50 -35.68 -13.49
C SER A 353 26.81 -34.39 -12.71
N GLN A 354 26.99 -33.26 -13.40
CA GLN A 354 26.71 -31.94 -12.80
C GLN A 354 25.28 -31.49 -13.13
N SER A 355 24.37 -31.61 -12.17
CA SER A 355 23.01 -31.04 -12.23
C SER A 355 23.05 -29.49 -12.20
N PRO A 356 22.29 -28.78 -13.05
CA PRO A 356 22.40 -27.32 -13.23
C PRO A 356 21.65 -26.45 -12.19
N CYS A 357 21.15 -27.03 -11.09
CA CYS A 357 20.36 -26.31 -10.08
C CYS A 357 21.21 -25.94 -8.84
N TYR A 358 21.72 -24.70 -8.81
CA TYR A 358 22.27 -24.11 -7.58
C TYR A 358 21.11 -23.78 -6.63
N CYS A 359 20.80 -24.69 -5.70
CA CYS A 359 19.81 -24.52 -4.64
C CYS A 359 20.54 -24.23 -3.33
N ARG A 360 20.52 -22.98 -2.85
CA ARG A 360 21.05 -22.59 -1.54
C ARG A 360 19.91 -22.08 -0.67
N MET A 361 19.68 -22.75 0.46
CA MET A 361 18.75 -22.27 1.49
C MET A 361 19.37 -21.12 2.28
N PHE A 362 18.54 -20.23 2.84
CA PHE A 362 19.03 -19.14 3.69
C PHE A 362 19.69 -19.69 4.95
N ALA A 363 20.90 -19.22 5.23
CA ALA A 363 21.58 -19.47 6.48
C ALA A 363 21.02 -18.56 7.60
N PRO A 364 21.20 -18.92 8.88
CA PRO A 364 20.80 -18.06 10.01
C PRO A 364 21.40 -16.63 9.95
N SER A 365 22.60 -16.48 9.37
CA SER A 365 23.25 -15.19 9.11
C SER A 365 22.48 -14.31 8.13
N ASP A 366 21.80 -14.92 7.16
CA ASP A 366 21.07 -14.21 6.11
C ASP A 366 19.77 -13.64 6.69
N TYR A 367 19.06 -14.45 7.50
CA TYR A 367 17.91 -13.99 8.27
C TYR A 367 18.27 -12.83 9.21
N ARG A 368 19.44 -12.89 9.88
CA ARG A 368 19.94 -11.79 10.71
C ARG A 368 20.12 -10.51 9.89
N THR A 369 20.67 -10.61 8.68
CA THR A 369 20.86 -9.47 7.79
C THR A 369 19.53 -8.90 7.27
N MET A 370 18.58 -9.77 6.92
CA MET A 370 17.22 -9.36 6.53
C MET A 370 16.51 -8.63 7.67
N ILE A 371 16.62 -9.13 8.92
CA ILE A 371 16.04 -8.47 10.10
C ILE A 371 16.66 -7.09 10.32
N ILE A 372 18.00 -7.00 10.35
CA ILE A 372 18.70 -5.73 10.60
C ILE A 372 18.31 -4.70 9.54
N SER A 373 18.40 -5.05 8.26
CA SER A 373 18.03 -4.12 7.19
C SER A 373 16.57 -3.69 7.28
N THR A 374 15.64 -4.61 7.59
CA THR A 374 14.19 -4.32 7.71
C THR A 374 13.87 -3.33 8.83
N ILE A 375 14.60 -3.36 9.94
CA ILE A 375 14.48 -2.35 11.02
C ILE A 375 14.73 -0.93 10.49
N GLY A 376 15.50 -0.78 9.40
CA GLY A 376 15.72 0.51 8.74
C GLY A 376 14.43 1.23 8.34
N GLU A 377 13.34 0.51 8.04
CA GLU A 377 12.08 1.12 7.56
C GLU A 377 11.47 2.15 8.55
N ILE A 378 11.72 2.02 9.85
CA ILE A 378 11.24 2.99 10.85
C ILE A 378 12.28 4.06 11.20
N ALA A 379 13.56 3.84 10.89
CA ALA A 379 14.66 4.68 11.35
C ALA A 379 14.51 6.14 10.89
N LEU A 380 14.08 6.35 9.64
CA LEU A 380 13.86 7.68 9.06
C LEU A 380 12.44 8.22 9.28
N ASN A 381 11.53 7.49 9.93
CA ASN A 381 10.12 7.88 10.01
C ASN A 381 9.89 9.21 10.78
N PRO A 382 10.52 9.45 11.96
CA PRO A 382 10.38 10.73 12.66
C PRO A 382 10.91 11.91 11.84
N LEU A 383 12.06 11.73 11.17
CA LEU A 383 12.64 12.74 10.27
C LEU A 383 11.75 13.00 9.07
N ASN A 384 11.11 11.97 8.52
CA ASN A 384 10.16 12.11 7.42
C ASN A 384 8.91 12.91 7.85
N ILE A 385 8.35 12.61 9.02
CA ILE A 385 7.21 13.37 9.58
C ILE A 385 7.59 14.85 9.75
N LEU A 386 8.78 15.13 10.29
CA LEU A 386 9.29 16.49 10.42
C LEU A 386 9.43 17.15 9.05
N GLY A 387 10.05 16.47 8.08
CA GLY A 387 10.22 16.96 6.72
C GLY A 387 8.90 17.31 6.02
N ILE A 388 7.88 16.45 6.14
CA ILE A 388 6.55 16.67 5.54
C ILE A 388 5.86 17.92 6.12
N ASN A 389 6.04 18.15 7.42
CA ASN A 389 5.40 19.27 8.13
C ASN A 389 6.13 20.61 7.87
N PHE A 390 7.46 20.61 7.79
CA PHE A 390 8.25 21.84 7.64
C PHE A 390 8.60 22.19 6.19
N LEU A 391 9.05 21.22 5.39
CA LEU A 391 9.50 21.43 4.01
C LEU A 391 8.37 21.25 2.98
N GLY A 392 7.22 20.73 3.43
CA GLY A 392 6.11 20.34 2.57
C GLY A 392 6.36 19.01 1.86
N ARG A 393 5.28 18.43 1.32
CA ARG A 393 5.25 17.06 0.79
C ARG A 393 6.12 16.90 -0.46
N ARG A 394 6.04 17.86 -1.39
CA ARG A 394 6.75 17.81 -2.68
C ARG A 394 8.27 17.85 -2.50
N LEU A 395 8.77 18.81 -1.73
CA LEU A 395 10.21 18.98 -1.52
C LEU A 395 10.79 17.80 -0.71
N SER A 396 10.09 17.37 0.34
CA SER A 396 10.47 16.19 1.12
C SER A 396 10.57 14.93 0.26
N LEU A 397 9.61 14.71 -0.65
CA LEU A 397 9.64 13.57 -1.58
C LEU A 397 10.81 13.66 -2.58
N SER A 398 11.08 14.83 -3.14
CA SER A 398 12.22 15.02 -4.06
C SER A 398 13.56 14.75 -3.40
N ILE A 399 13.76 15.23 -2.16
CA ILE A 399 15.00 15.00 -1.39
C ILE A 399 15.17 13.51 -1.10
N THR A 400 14.14 12.85 -0.59
CA THR A 400 14.18 11.43 -0.23
C THR A 400 14.37 10.52 -1.45
N MET A 401 13.75 10.83 -2.59
CA MET A 401 14.02 10.13 -3.86
C MET A 401 15.44 10.35 -4.37
N GLY A 402 15.98 11.57 -4.29
CA GLY A 402 17.37 11.88 -4.66
C GLY A 402 18.38 11.12 -3.81
N CYS A 403 18.18 11.09 -2.49
CA CYS A 403 18.99 10.29 -1.57
C CYS A 403 18.87 8.79 -1.87
N THR A 404 17.68 8.30 -2.21
CA THR A 404 17.47 6.89 -2.59
C THR A 404 18.32 6.52 -3.81
N ALA A 405 18.31 7.36 -4.86
CA ALA A 405 19.12 7.15 -6.05
C ALA A 405 20.62 7.13 -5.75
N LEU A 406 21.10 8.04 -4.90
CA LEU A 406 22.50 8.06 -4.45
C LEU A 406 22.89 6.77 -3.74
N PHE A 407 22.07 6.29 -2.80
CA PHE A 407 22.37 5.05 -2.08
C PHE A 407 22.31 3.79 -2.96
N PHE A 408 21.47 3.77 -4.00
CA PHE A 408 21.52 2.71 -5.01
C PHE A 408 22.84 2.72 -5.79
N LEU A 409 23.40 3.90 -6.08
CA LEU A 409 24.74 4.01 -6.66
C LEU A 409 25.80 3.51 -5.68
N LEU A 410 25.67 3.81 -4.38
CA LEU A 410 26.60 3.32 -3.35
C LEU A 410 26.60 1.80 -3.20
N LEU A 411 25.49 1.09 -3.47
CA LEU A 411 25.48 -0.38 -3.55
C LEU A 411 26.38 -0.93 -4.67
N ASN A 412 26.77 -0.09 -5.64
CA ASN A 412 27.74 -0.50 -6.65
C ASN A 412 29.18 -0.55 -6.14
N ILE A 413 29.45 0.11 -5.00
CA ILE A 413 30.78 0.13 -4.41
C ILE A 413 31.01 -1.17 -3.64
N CYS A 414 32.15 -1.79 -3.92
CA CYS A 414 32.64 -2.97 -3.23
C CYS A 414 32.99 -2.59 -1.76
N THR A 415 32.32 -3.21 -0.79
CA THR A 415 32.46 -2.87 0.64
C THR A 415 32.42 -4.13 1.51
N SER A 416 32.75 -3.98 2.80
CA SER A 416 32.66 -5.06 3.79
C SER A 416 31.20 -5.46 4.04
N SER A 417 30.96 -6.65 4.61
CA SER A 417 29.61 -7.13 4.95
C SER A 417 28.86 -6.14 5.84
N ALA A 418 29.56 -5.50 6.78
CA ALA A 418 28.97 -4.47 7.64
C ALA A 418 28.57 -3.21 6.86
N GLY A 419 29.40 -2.77 5.90
CA GLY A 419 29.10 -1.63 5.03
C GLY A 419 27.88 -1.89 4.15
N LEU A 420 27.77 -3.09 3.59
CA LEU A 420 26.62 -3.51 2.79
C LEU A 420 25.33 -3.52 3.61
N ILE A 421 25.36 -4.07 4.83
CA ILE A 421 24.21 -4.06 5.75
C ILE A 421 23.79 -2.62 6.06
N GLY A 422 24.75 -1.72 6.30
CA GLY A 422 24.50 -0.30 6.52
C GLY A 422 23.83 0.39 5.32
N PHE A 423 24.29 0.10 4.10
CA PHE A 423 23.67 0.64 2.88
C PHE A 423 22.25 0.10 2.67
N LEU A 424 22.02 -1.20 2.87
CA LEU A 424 20.69 -1.80 2.78
C LEU A 424 19.76 -1.21 3.85
N PHE A 425 20.22 -1.06 5.09
CA PHE A 425 19.46 -0.43 6.17
C PHE A 425 19.01 0.98 5.78
N MET A 426 19.92 1.82 5.30
CA MET A 426 19.60 3.19 4.92
C MET A 426 18.69 3.26 3.69
N LEU A 427 18.89 2.38 2.70
CA LEU A 427 18.01 2.28 1.54
C LEU A 427 16.58 1.92 1.95
N ARG A 428 16.41 0.93 2.82
CA ARG A 428 15.08 0.57 3.33
C ARG A 428 14.42 1.74 4.05
N ALA A 429 15.18 2.50 4.83
CA ALA A 429 14.70 3.68 5.52
C ALA A 429 14.22 4.78 4.55
N LEU A 430 15.02 5.08 3.52
CA LEU A 430 14.70 6.09 2.50
C LEU A 430 13.49 5.71 1.66
N VAL A 431 13.40 4.44 1.24
CA VAL A 431 12.26 4.01 0.42
C VAL A 431 10.97 3.91 1.23
N ALA A 432 11.04 3.52 2.50
CA ALA A 432 9.88 3.59 3.40
C ALA A 432 9.39 5.04 3.58
N ALA A 433 10.31 6.00 3.71
CA ALA A 433 9.98 7.43 3.76
C ALA A 433 9.27 7.90 2.47
N ASN A 434 9.76 7.50 1.29
CA ASN A 434 9.11 7.80 0.00
C ASN A 434 7.67 7.28 -0.03
N PHE A 435 7.44 6.03 0.39
CA PHE A 435 6.09 5.45 0.43
C PHE A 435 5.15 6.23 1.37
N ASN A 436 5.59 6.54 2.59
CA ASN A 436 4.80 7.32 3.53
C ASN A 436 4.36 8.67 2.94
N THR A 437 5.28 9.38 2.27
CA THR A 437 5.01 10.70 1.71
C THR A 437 4.08 10.63 0.49
N ILE A 438 4.26 9.66 -0.42
CA ILE A 438 3.41 9.54 -1.62
C ILE A 438 1.97 9.12 -1.29
N TYR A 439 1.76 8.27 -0.28
CA TYR A 439 0.42 7.91 0.19
C TYR A 439 -0.36 9.13 0.68
N ILE A 440 0.27 9.99 1.49
CA ILE A 440 -0.34 11.24 1.96
C ILE A 440 -0.57 12.20 0.78
N TYR A 441 0.44 12.38 -0.06
CA TYR A 441 0.36 13.30 -1.19
C TYR A 441 -0.79 12.94 -2.15
N THR A 442 -0.94 11.66 -2.47
CA THR A 442 -2.02 11.17 -3.34
C THR A 442 -3.40 11.39 -2.71
N ALA A 443 -3.53 11.19 -1.39
CA ALA A 443 -4.79 11.39 -0.68
C ALA A 443 -5.19 12.88 -0.55
N GLU A 444 -4.22 13.79 -0.44
CA GLU A 444 -4.44 15.24 -0.33
C GLU A 444 -4.73 15.91 -1.69
N VAL A 445 -4.15 15.39 -2.79
CA VAL A 445 -4.31 15.97 -4.13
C VAL A 445 -5.69 15.72 -4.74
N TYR A 446 -6.27 14.54 -4.50
CA TYR A 446 -7.56 14.17 -5.08
C TYR A 446 -8.73 14.54 -4.17
N PRO A 447 -9.84 15.09 -4.73
CA PRO A 447 -11.05 15.33 -3.96
C PRO A 447 -11.68 14.02 -3.49
N THR A 448 -12.51 14.10 -2.44
CA THR A 448 -13.14 12.96 -1.76
C THR A 448 -13.87 12.00 -2.71
N THR A 449 -14.48 12.50 -3.78
CA THR A 449 -15.25 11.71 -4.75
C THR A 449 -14.42 10.85 -5.69
N MET A 450 -13.13 11.15 -5.86
CA MET A 450 -12.23 10.41 -6.75
C MET A 450 -10.95 9.94 -6.04
N ARG A 451 -10.81 10.20 -4.74
CA ARG A 451 -9.62 9.85 -3.94
C ARG A 451 -9.34 8.35 -3.94
N ALA A 452 -10.36 7.53 -3.72
CA ALA A 452 -10.21 6.07 -3.72
C ALA A 452 -9.78 5.55 -5.09
N LEU A 453 -10.34 6.12 -6.17
CA LEU A 453 -9.95 5.80 -7.54
C LEU A 453 -8.52 6.25 -7.87
N GLY A 454 -8.12 7.47 -7.47
CA GLY A 454 -6.76 7.97 -7.64
C GLY A 454 -5.73 7.10 -6.92
N LEU A 455 -6.04 6.67 -5.68
CA LEU A 455 -5.18 5.76 -4.93
C LEU A 455 -5.15 4.35 -5.53
N GLY A 456 -6.30 3.81 -5.97
CA GLY A 456 -6.41 2.48 -6.56
C GLY A 456 -5.70 2.36 -7.92
N THR A 457 -5.80 3.38 -8.77
CA THR A 457 -5.10 3.44 -10.08
C THR A 457 -3.59 3.61 -9.90
N SER A 458 -3.18 4.49 -9.00
CA SER A 458 -1.77 4.64 -8.62
C SER A 458 -1.19 3.36 -8.01
N GLY A 459 -1.96 2.69 -7.15
CA GLY A 459 -1.61 1.39 -6.57
C GLY A 459 -1.47 0.28 -7.62
N SER A 460 -2.20 0.36 -8.73
CA SER A 460 -2.08 -0.59 -9.84
C SER A 460 -0.77 -0.40 -10.60
N LEU A 461 -0.42 0.85 -10.92
CA LEU A 461 0.85 1.20 -11.59
C LEU A 461 2.08 0.97 -10.70
N CYS A 462 1.93 1.17 -9.39
CA CYS A 462 2.89 0.74 -8.39
C CYS A 462 3.26 -0.74 -8.56
N ARG A 463 2.30 -1.65 -8.81
CA ARG A 463 2.60 -3.07 -8.99
C ARG A 463 3.35 -3.39 -10.28
N ILE A 464 3.21 -2.59 -11.32
CA ILE A 464 4.05 -2.72 -12.52
C ILE A 464 5.52 -2.48 -12.17
N GLY A 465 5.82 -1.44 -11.38
CA GLY A 465 7.18 -1.19 -10.87
C GLY A 465 7.75 -2.38 -10.07
N ALA A 466 6.92 -3.00 -9.23
CA ALA A 466 7.29 -4.19 -8.45
C ALA A 466 7.58 -5.41 -9.33
N MET A 467 6.82 -5.62 -10.40
CA MET A 467 7.06 -6.70 -11.35
C MET A 467 8.35 -6.50 -12.14
N VAL A 468 8.67 -5.25 -12.51
CA VAL A 468 9.85 -4.88 -13.32
C VAL A 468 11.14 -4.93 -12.49
N ALA A 469 11.08 -4.66 -11.18
CA ALA A 469 12.23 -4.64 -10.28
C ALA A 469 13.18 -5.86 -10.38
N PRO A 470 12.70 -7.11 -10.25
CA PRO A 470 13.58 -8.28 -10.35
C PRO A 470 14.15 -8.55 -11.75
N PHE A 471 13.64 -7.90 -12.81
CA PHE A 471 14.25 -8.05 -14.14
C PHE A 471 15.59 -7.32 -14.22
N ILE A 472 15.68 -6.13 -13.62
CA ILE A 472 16.88 -5.29 -13.71
C ILE A 472 18.01 -5.83 -12.84
N SER A 473 17.69 -6.42 -11.67
CA SER A 473 18.72 -7.06 -10.83
C SER A 473 19.37 -8.27 -11.50
N GLN A 474 18.64 -8.98 -12.39
CA GLN A 474 19.13 -10.21 -13.03
C GLN A 474 19.87 -9.98 -14.34
N VAL A 475 19.55 -8.91 -15.05
CA VAL A 475 20.20 -8.56 -16.32
C VAL A 475 21.54 -7.86 -16.09
N GLN A 476 21.82 -7.41 -14.86
CA GLN A 476 23.14 -6.87 -14.52
C GLN A 476 24.16 -8.01 -14.63
N PRO A 477 25.10 -7.97 -15.60
CA PRO A 477 26.09 -9.01 -15.76
C PRO A 477 26.90 -9.11 -14.47
N SER A 478 27.18 -10.32 -14.04
CA SER A 478 28.15 -10.64 -12.99
C SER A 478 29.57 -10.29 -13.47
N SER A 479 29.82 -8.99 -13.69
CA SER A 479 31.15 -8.42 -13.83
C SER A 479 31.48 -7.73 -12.50
N ARG A 480 31.72 -8.56 -11.49
CA ARG A 480 32.48 -8.20 -10.30
C ARG A 480 33.42 -9.33 -9.97
#